data_AF-A0A1F6U292-F1
#
_entry.id   AF-A0A1F6U292-F1
#
_cell.length_a   1.000
_cell.length_b   1.000
_cell.length_c   1.000
_cell.angle_alpha   90.00
_cell.angle_beta   90.00
_cell.angle_gamma   90.00
#
_symmetry.space_group_name_H-M   'P 1'
#
loop_
_entity.id
_entity.type
_entity.pdbx_description
1 polymer ?
#
loop_
_entity_poly.entity_id
_entity_poly.type
_entity_poly.pdbx_seq_one_letter_code
_entity_poly.pdbx_strand_id
1 'polypeptide(L)'
;MPRPFKVARVEKTDAPDGSPGEDWYRYVLESGRSTITGHRRGSRKDVIAYAARCAEQLNVRGLSAQSIWSPRGRKPASSTTSSTT
;
A
#
# COMPACT_ATOMS: atom_id res chain seq x y z
N MET A 1 23.78 2.52 -1.39
CA MET A 1 22.92 2.14 -0.25
C MET A 1 21.46 2.39 -0.61
N PRO A 2 20.53 1.46 -0.37
CA PRO A 2 19.10 1.73 -0.47
C PRO A 2 18.74 2.88 0.48
N ARG A 3 17.98 3.88 0.02
CA ARG A 3 17.45 4.93 0.89
C ARG A 3 16.21 4.39 1.61
N PRO A 4 16.02 4.63 2.92
CA PRO A 4 14.79 4.25 3.58
C PRO A 4 13.61 5.04 2.98
N PHE A 5 12.45 4.39 2.91
CA PHE A 5 11.17 5.03 2.71
C PHE A 5 10.87 5.97 3.88
N LYS A 6 10.37 7.15 3.54
CA LYS A 6 9.86 8.16 4.47
C LYS A 6 8.51 8.68 3.98
N VAL A 7 7.69 9.17 4.89
CA VAL A 7 6.45 9.88 4.54
C VAL A 7 6.84 11.22 3.92
N ALA A 8 6.57 11.38 2.63
CA ALA A 8 6.83 12.62 1.90
C ALA A 8 5.66 13.58 2.02
N ARG A 9 4.44 13.08 1.86
CA ARG A 9 3.23 13.91 1.87
C ARG A 9 2.02 13.13 2.36
N VAL A 10 1.11 13.82 3.05
CA VAL A 10 -0.23 13.33 3.38
C VAL A 10 -1.21 14.45 3.08
N GLU A 11 -2.11 14.20 2.13
CA GLU A 11 -3.08 15.16 1.64
C GLU A 11 -4.49 14.67 1.88
N LYS A 12 -5.41 15.59 2.21
CA LYS A 12 -6.82 15.28 2.14
C LYS A 12 -7.22 15.20 0.68
N THR A 13 -7.99 14.19 0.33
CA THR A 13 -8.46 13.94 -1.03
C THR A 13 -9.93 13.57 -0.97
N ASP A 14 -10.60 13.67 -2.11
CA ASP A 14 -11.91 13.09 -2.28
C ASP A 14 -11.82 11.56 -2.30
N ALA A 15 -12.97 10.93 -2.07
CA ALA A 15 -13.07 9.49 -2.15
C ALA A 15 -12.68 9.02 -3.56
N PRO A 16 -11.80 8.01 -3.70
CA PRO A 16 -11.52 7.45 -5.01
C PRO A 16 -12.81 6.85 -5.60
N ASP A 17 -12.99 6.98 -6.92
CA ASP A 17 -14.22 6.63 -7.63
C ASP A 17 -14.80 5.28 -7.17
N GLY A 18 -16.07 5.29 -6.76
CA GLY A 18 -16.78 4.12 -6.26
C GLY A 18 -16.60 3.83 -4.76
N SER A 19 -15.88 4.66 -4.01
CA SER A 19 -15.66 4.48 -2.57
C SER A 19 -16.60 5.36 -1.74
N PRO A 20 -17.47 4.79 -0.89
CA PRO A 20 -18.31 5.58 -0.01
C PRO A 20 -17.55 6.12 1.21
N GLY A 21 -17.90 7.34 1.64
CA GLY A 21 -17.47 7.95 2.90
C GLY A 21 -16.58 9.18 2.73
N GLU A 22 -16.54 10.00 3.76
CA GLU A 22 -15.77 11.24 3.83
C GLU A 22 -14.38 10.99 4.46
N ASP A 23 -13.55 12.03 4.51
CA ASP A 23 -12.22 11.99 5.15
C ASP A 23 -11.24 10.97 4.54
N TRP A 24 -11.12 11.02 3.22
CA TRP A 24 -10.06 10.33 2.52
C TRP A 24 -8.78 11.14 2.54
N TYR A 25 -7.68 10.42 2.70
CA TYR A 25 -6.35 10.99 2.62
C TYR A 25 -5.48 10.13 1.71
N ARG A 26 -4.72 10.82 0.87
CA ARG A 26 -3.66 10.24 0.06
C ARG A 26 -2.34 10.43 0.75
N TYR A 27 -1.62 9.35 1.01
CA TYR A 27 -0.26 9.40 1.54
C TYR A 27 0.74 8.99 0.47
N VAL A 28 1.90 9.63 0.50
CA VAL A 28 3.01 9.42 -0.42
C VAL A 28 4.24 9.06 0.40
N LEU A 29 4.81 7.89 0.12
CA LEU A 29 6.07 7.42 0.67
C LEU A 29 7.14 7.50 -0.41
N GLU A 30 8.30 8.07 -0.09
CA GLU A 30 9.41 8.21 -1.03
C GLU A 30 10.67 7.54 -0.48
N SER A 31 11.36 6.83 -1.36
CA SER A 31 12.67 6.22 -1.15
C SER A 31 13.54 6.56 -2.34
N GLY A 32 14.09 7.78 -2.37
CA GLY A 32 15.09 8.27 -3.34
C GLY A 32 14.72 8.16 -4.84
N ARG A 33 14.66 6.94 -5.36
CA ARG A 33 14.30 6.54 -6.72
C ARG A 33 12.91 5.91 -6.85
N SER A 34 12.20 5.69 -5.76
CA SER A 34 10.90 5.00 -5.75
C SER A 34 9.88 5.76 -4.91
N THR A 35 8.65 5.80 -5.40
CA THR A 35 7.53 6.47 -4.75
C THR A 35 6.35 5.52 -4.66
N ILE A 36 5.73 5.44 -3.49
CA ILE A 36 4.55 4.61 -3.22
C ILE A 36 3.44 5.55 -2.79
N THR A 37 2.29 5.47 -3.45
CA THR A 37 1.11 6.23 -3.07
C THR A 37 0.01 5.29 -2.61
N GLY A 38 -0.65 5.64 -1.51
CA GLY A 38 -1.81 4.91 -1.03
C GLY A 38 -2.91 5.86 -0.57
N HIS A 39 -4.14 5.33 -0.54
CA HIS A 39 -5.32 6.04 -0.06
C HIS A 39 -5.80 5.37 1.22
N ARG A 40 -6.19 6.16 2.21
CA ARG A 40 -6.76 5.65 3.44
C ARG A 40 -7.77 6.65 4.00
N ARG A 41 -8.87 6.10 4.51
CA ARG A 41 -9.91 6.88 5.20
C ARG A 41 -9.59 6.96 6.69
N GLY A 42 -9.93 8.08 7.33
CA GLY A 42 -9.75 8.30 8.76
C GLY A 42 -9.23 9.70 9.08
N SER A 43 -8.74 9.92 10.29
CA SER A 43 -8.18 11.24 10.63
C SER A 43 -6.79 11.43 10.00
N ARG A 44 -6.39 12.69 9.77
CA ARG A 44 -5.03 13.01 9.30
C ARG A 44 -3.95 12.40 10.19
N LYS A 45 -4.15 12.38 11.52
CA LYS A 45 -3.21 11.78 12.48
C LYS A 45 -3.10 10.27 12.27
N ASP A 46 -4.21 9.57 12.07
CA ASP A 46 -4.22 8.13 11.84
C ASP A 46 -3.55 7.75 10.52
N VAL A 47 -3.76 8.57 9.48
CA VAL A 47 -3.16 8.36 8.16
C VAL A 47 -1.65 8.60 8.22
N ILE A 48 -1.19 9.62 8.94
CA ILE A 48 0.24 9.86 9.18
C ILE A 48 0.87 8.69 9.94
N ALA A 49 0.26 8.27 11.06
CA ALA A 49 0.76 7.16 11.88
C ALA A 49 0.85 5.86 11.06
N TYR A 50 -0.15 5.60 10.22
CA TYR A 50 -0.17 4.46 9.33
C TYR A 50 0.89 4.54 8.23
N ALA A 51 1.04 5.70 7.58
CA ALA A 51 2.05 5.92 6.56
C ALA A 51 3.47 5.72 7.14
N ALA A 52 3.71 6.20 8.37
CA ALA A 52 4.97 5.99 9.08
C ALA A 52 5.24 4.50 9.35
N ARG A 53 4.24 3.77 9.89
CA ARG A 53 4.35 2.32 10.12
C ARG A 53 4.56 1.54 8.81
N CYS A 54 3.90 1.95 7.73
CA CYS A 54 4.10 1.38 6.41
C CYS A 54 5.53 1.60 5.90
N ALA A 55 6.08 2.81 6.06
CA ALA A 55 7.46 3.11 5.70
C ALA A 55 8.45 2.27 6.50
N GLU A 56 8.25 2.14 7.82
CA GLU A 56 9.07 1.26 8.67
C GLU A 56 9.02 -0.20 8.19
N GLN A 57 7.83 -0.74 7.93
CA GLN A 57 7.70 -2.10 7.42
C GLN A 57 8.39 -2.29 6.07
N LEU A 58 8.29 -1.30 5.17
CA LEU A 58 8.99 -1.32 3.88
C LEU A 58 10.51 -1.27 4.07
N ASN A 59 11.01 -0.51 5.04
CA ASN A 59 12.44 -0.43 5.36
C ASN A 59 12.98 -1.73 5.94
N VAL A 60 12.23 -2.37 6.85
CA VAL A 60 12.55 -3.70 7.40
C VAL A 60 12.54 -4.77 6.29
N ARG A 61 11.61 -4.68 5.32
CA ARG A 61 11.55 -5.58 4.15
C ARG A 61 12.62 -5.30 3.12
N GLY A 62 13.05 -4.05 2.92
CA GLY A 62 14.18 -3.74 2.02
C GLY A 62 15.48 -4.46 2.42
N LEU A 63 15.58 -4.86 3.70
CA LEU A 63 16.68 -5.64 4.24
C LEU A 63 16.49 -7.17 4.09
N SER A 64 15.25 -7.66 3.97
CA SER A 64 14.92 -9.09 3.79
C SER A 64 14.15 -9.25 2.48
N ALA A 65 14.82 -9.70 1.41
CA ALA A 65 14.35 -9.71 0.02
C ALA A 65 13.08 -10.56 -0.30
N GLN A 66 12.02 -10.47 0.49
CA GLN A 66 10.78 -11.25 0.41
C GLN A 66 9.56 -10.30 0.42
N SER A 67 8.76 -10.37 -0.64
CA SER A 67 7.59 -9.51 -0.83
C SER A 67 6.34 -10.06 -0.11
N ILE A 68 5.98 -9.50 1.05
CA ILE A 68 4.74 -9.85 1.78
C ILE A 68 3.46 -9.44 1.01
N TRP A 69 3.53 -8.44 0.13
CA TRP A 69 2.38 -7.94 -0.64
C TRP A 69 2.14 -8.71 -1.96
N SER A 70 3.03 -9.64 -2.29
CA SER A 70 2.89 -10.53 -3.44
C SER A 70 3.48 -11.88 -3.06
N PRO A 71 2.70 -12.79 -2.44
CA PRO A 71 3.13 -14.16 -2.27
C PRO A 71 3.04 -14.83 -3.65
N ARG A 72 3.97 -14.53 -4.56
CA ARG A 72 4.06 -15.20 -5.88
C ARG A 72 4.62 -16.63 -5.74
N GLY A 73 4.09 -17.39 -4.80
CA GLY A 73 4.39 -18.80 -4.57
C GLY A 73 3.16 -19.71 -4.66
N ARG A 74 1.94 -19.18 -4.76
CA ARG A 74 0.75 -20.03 -4.96
C ARG A 74 0.39 -20.06 -6.44
N LYS A 75 0.75 -21.16 -7.12
CA LYS A 75 0.14 -21.54 -8.41
C LYS A 75 -1.38 -21.44 -8.26
N PRO A 76 -2.12 -20.79 -9.18
CA PRO A 76 -3.56 -20.91 -9.19
C PRO A 76 -3.88 -22.40 -9.38
N ALA A 77 -4.57 -23.00 -8.40
CA ALA A 77 -5.20 -24.28 -8.60
C ALA A 77 -6.23 -24.07 -9.72
N SER A 78 -5.99 -24.73 -10.84
CA SER A 78 -6.88 -24.91 -11.97
C SER A 78 -8.35 -24.94 -11.54
N SER A 79 -9.08 -23.87 -11.83
CA SER A 79 -10.53 -23.90 -11.89
C SER A 79 -10.90 -24.64 -13.18
N THR A 80 -11.08 -25.95 -13.06
CA THR A 80 -11.70 -26.77 -14.10
C THR A 80 -13.09 -26.21 -14.40
N THR A 81 -13.21 -25.69 -15.61
CA THR A 81 -14.44 -25.45 -16.33
C THR A 81 -15.25 -26.76 -16.37
N SER A 82 -16.46 -26.75 -15.82
CA SER A 82 -17.49 -27.74 -16.15
C SER A 82 -18.80 -27.01 -16.37
N SER A 83 -18.98 -26.68 -17.63
CA SER A 83 -20.22 -26.27 -18.29
C SER A 83 -21.25 -27.42 -18.29
N THR A 84 -22.54 -27.04 -18.33
CA THR A 84 -23.59 -27.72 -19.11
C THR A 84 -24.19 -29.02 -18.55
N THR A 85 -25.45 -28.98 -18.07
CA THR A 85 -26.67 -29.35 -18.81
C THR A 85 -27.88 -29.20 -17.90
#